data_AF-A0A2T9X272-F1
#
_entry.id   AF-A0A2T9X272-F1
#
_cell.length_a   1.000
_cell.length_b   1.000
_cell.length_c   1.000
_cell.angle_alpha   90.00
_cell.angle_beta   90.00
_cell.angle_gamma   90.00
#
_symmetry.space_group_name_H-M   'P 1'
#
loop_
_entity.id
_entity.type
_entity.pdbx_description
1 polymer ?
#
loop_
_entity_poly.entity_id
_entity_poly.type
_entity_poly.pdbx_seq_one_letter_code
_entity_poly.pdbx_strand_id
1 'polypeptide(L)'
;MKMVVMVRNDIKMGKGKIAAQVAHAAVSLVLDILNSNNNIWKSCLEEWINEGQPKIVVKVENLEELLKRAELARQKNLPVTIIQDAGKTQVEPGTITCAGIGPCEDSLIDSITGDLKLL
;
A
#
# COMPACT_ATOMS: atom_id res chain seq x y z
N MET A 1 9.15 -1.52 12.19
CA MET A 1 9.01 -1.55 10.72
C MET A 1 7.55 -1.77 10.37
N LYS A 2 7.02 -1.16 9.30
CA LYS A 2 5.62 -1.42 8.91
C LYS A 2 5.36 -1.32 7.42
N MET A 3 4.26 -1.91 6.99
CA MET A 3 3.65 -1.72 5.66
C MET A 3 2.31 -1.00 5.85
N VAL A 4 2.03 0.00 5.01
CA VAL A 4 0.73 0.70 5.03
C VAL A 4 0.02 0.48 3.72
N VAL A 5 -1.27 0.14 3.78
CA VAL A 5 -2.14 0.09 2.61
C VAL A 5 -3.21 1.17 2.72
N MET A 6 -3.20 2.09 1.76
CA MET A 6 -4.17 3.18 1.63
C MET A 6 -5.30 2.73 0.72
N VAL A 7 -6.52 2.67 1.23
CA VAL A 7 -7.71 2.21 0.51
C VAL A 7 -8.61 3.40 0.18
N ARG A 8 -9.08 3.48 -1.06
CA ARG A 8 -10.05 4.51 -1.46
C ARG A 8 -11.40 4.30 -0.79
N ASN A 9 -11.92 5.35 -0.16
CA ASN A 9 -13.21 5.34 0.52
C ASN A 9 -14.37 5.86 -0.36
N ASP A 10 -14.07 6.55 -1.48
CA ASP A 10 -15.07 7.06 -2.42
C ASP A 10 -15.73 5.99 -3.29
N ILE A 11 -15.08 4.83 -3.43
CA ILE A 11 -15.62 3.68 -4.17
C ILE A 11 -16.20 2.64 -3.21
N LYS A 12 -17.44 2.21 -3.48
CA LYS A 12 -18.11 1.20 -2.65
C LYS A 12 -17.46 -0.17 -2.86
N MET A 13 -16.68 -0.61 -1.87
CA MET A 13 -16.13 -1.96 -1.81
C MET A 13 -16.67 -2.71 -0.59
N GLY A 14 -17.19 -3.92 -0.79
CA GLY A 14 -17.54 -4.80 0.32
C GLY A 14 -16.31 -5.31 1.07
N LYS A 15 -16.49 -5.81 2.31
CA LYS A 15 -15.40 -6.30 3.18
C LYS A 15 -14.46 -7.31 2.49
N GLY A 16 -15.03 -8.27 1.77
CA GLY A 16 -14.24 -9.26 1.04
C GLY A 16 -13.42 -8.66 -0.11
N LYS A 17 -13.96 -7.65 -0.80
CA LYS A 17 -13.24 -6.94 -1.86
C LYS A 17 -12.08 -6.15 -1.29
N ILE A 18 -12.31 -5.40 -0.21
CA ILE A 18 -11.26 -4.67 0.52
C ILE A 18 -10.14 -5.63 0.93
N ALA A 19 -10.47 -6.75 1.58
CA ALA A 19 -9.48 -7.75 2.00
C ALA A 19 -8.64 -8.26 0.81
N ALA A 20 -9.28 -8.57 -0.32
CA ALA A 20 -8.57 -9.02 -1.53
C ALA A 20 -7.64 -7.93 -2.10
N GLN A 21 -8.09 -6.68 -2.19
CA GLN A 21 -7.25 -5.58 -2.71
C GLN A 21 -6.08 -5.27 -1.77
N VAL A 22 -6.30 -5.29 -0.44
CA VAL A 22 -5.22 -5.13 0.54
C VAL A 22 -4.20 -6.27 0.45
N ALA A 23 -4.67 -7.52 0.29
CA ALA A 23 -3.79 -8.66 0.08
C ALA A 23 -2.98 -8.55 -1.22
N HIS A 24 -3.61 -8.11 -2.32
CA HIS A 24 -2.91 -7.84 -3.58
C HIS A 24 -1.81 -6.79 -3.40
N ALA A 25 -2.11 -5.67 -2.73
CA ALA A 25 -1.11 -4.63 -2.46
C ALA A 25 0.09 -5.16 -1.67
N ALA A 26 -0.16 -5.95 -0.63
CA ALA A 26 0.90 -6.52 0.19
C ALA A 26 1.79 -7.49 -0.61
N VAL A 27 1.20 -8.39 -1.39
CA VAL A 27 1.94 -9.35 -2.22
C VAL A 27 2.73 -8.65 -3.32
N SER A 28 2.11 -7.71 -4.03
CA SER A 28 2.77 -6.94 -5.09
C SER A 28 3.98 -6.17 -4.56
N LEU A 29 3.86 -5.49 -3.41
CA LEU A 29 5.00 -4.81 -2.79
C LEU A 29 6.17 -5.76 -2.49
N VAL A 30 5.88 -6.92 -1.89
CA VAL A 30 6.93 -7.90 -1.56
C VAL A 30 7.63 -8.38 -2.82
N LEU A 31 6.87 -8.71 -3.87
CA LEU A 31 7.44 -9.14 -5.15
C LEU A 31 8.26 -8.02 -5.82
N ASP A 32 7.76 -6.79 -5.81
CA ASP A 32 8.46 -5.61 -6.35
C ASP A 32 9.81 -5.40 -5.64
N ILE A 33 9.85 -5.54 -4.30
CA ILE A 33 11.07 -5.42 -3.51
C ILE A 33 12.05 -6.57 -3.81
N LEU A 34 11.57 -7.82 -3.81
CA LEU A 34 12.42 -8.98 -4.07
C LEU A 34 13.07 -8.93 -5.46
N ASN A 35 12.33 -8.46 -6.46
CA ASN A 35 12.80 -8.29 -7.84
C ASN A 35 13.63 -7.02 -8.05
N SER A 36 13.65 -6.09 -7.09
CA SER A 36 14.48 -4.90 -7.17
C SER A 36 15.96 -5.20 -6.90
N ASN A 37 16.85 -4.30 -7.34
CA ASN A 37 18.27 -4.31 -6.96
C ASN A 37 18.56 -3.43 -5.72
N ASN A 38 17.52 -3.01 -4.99
CA ASN A 38 17.66 -2.12 -3.85
C ASN A 38 17.88 -2.93 -2.56
N ASN A 39 19.14 -3.00 -2.11
CA ASN A 39 19.52 -3.75 -0.91
C ASN A 39 18.90 -3.18 0.38
N ILE A 40 18.65 -1.87 0.44
CA ILE A 40 18.00 -1.24 1.58
C ILE A 40 16.57 -1.76 1.69
N TRP A 41 15.83 -1.79 0.58
CA TRP A 41 14.46 -2.32 0.58
C TRP A 41 14.40 -3.80 0.98
N LYS A 42 15.36 -4.61 0.54
CA LYS A 42 15.45 -6.02 0.93
C LYS A 42 15.73 -6.19 2.42
N SER A 43 16.67 -5.40 2.98
CA SER A 43 16.92 -5.41 4.42
C SER A 43 15.68 -4.98 5.23
N CYS A 44 14.97 -3.94 4.77
CA CYS A 44 13.72 -3.51 5.39
C CYS A 44 12.65 -4.61 5.36
N LEU A 45 12.55 -5.35 4.25
CA LEU A 45 11.64 -6.47 4.09
C LEU A 45 11.98 -7.62 5.05
N GLU A 46 13.25 -7.98 5.19
CA GLU A 46 13.70 -9.02 6.12
C GLU A 46 13.37 -8.66 7.58
N GLU A 47 13.65 -7.43 8.00
CA GLU A 47 13.32 -6.95 9.35
C GLU A 47 11.81 -6.95 9.59
N TRP A 48 11.03 -6.43 8.65
CA TRP A 48 9.57 -6.47 8.72
C TRP A 48 9.01 -7.89 8.81
N ILE A 49 9.62 -8.87 8.13
CA ILE A 49 9.25 -10.29 8.28
C ILE A 49 9.56 -10.79 9.69
N ASN A 50 10.73 -10.46 10.23
CA ASN A 50 11.14 -10.86 11.59
C ASN A 50 10.26 -10.23 12.69
N GLU A 51 9.70 -9.04 12.43
CA GLU A 51 8.73 -8.37 13.32
C GLU A 51 7.29 -8.91 13.21
N GLY A 52 7.04 -9.97 12.42
CA GLY A 52 5.71 -10.54 12.25
C GLY A 52 4.84 -9.82 11.21
N GLN A 53 5.48 -9.09 10.29
CA GLN A 53 4.85 -8.48 9.11
C GLN A 53 3.70 -7.50 9.42
N PRO A 54 3.89 -6.52 10.33
CA PRO A 54 2.85 -5.57 10.73
C PRO A 54 2.32 -4.75 9.54
N LYS A 55 0.99 -4.68 9.42
CA LYS A 55 0.28 -3.95 8.37
C LYS A 55 -0.73 -3.01 8.99
N ILE A 56 -0.76 -1.76 8.51
CA ILE A 56 -1.81 -0.79 8.88
C ILE A 56 -2.62 -0.47 7.63
N VAL A 57 -3.94 -0.58 7.74
CA VAL A 57 -4.85 -0.25 6.65
C VAL A 57 -5.56 1.05 7.00
N VAL A 58 -5.33 2.07 6.15
CA VAL A 58 -5.90 3.41 6.30
C VAL A 58 -6.78 3.74 5.10
N LYS A 59 -7.61 4.77 5.25
CA LYS A 59 -8.47 5.25 4.16
C LYS A 59 -8.05 6.62 3.67
N VAL A 60 -8.17 6.79 2.35
CA VAL A 60 -8.03 8.08 1.66
C VAL A 60 -9.38 8.45 1.05
N GLU A 61 -9.64 9.75 0.91
CA GLU A 61 -10.95 10.23 0.48
C GLU A 61 -11.21 9.94 -0.99
N ASN A 62 -10.19 9.98 -1.85
CA ASN A 62 -10.35 9.77 -3.30
C ASN A 62 -9.05 9.35 -4.02
N LEU A 63 -9.15 9.18 -5.33
CA LEU A 63 -8.02 8.81 -6.19
C LEU A 63 -6.89 9.83 -6.20
N GLU A 64 -7.21 11.12 -6.19
CA GLU A 64 -6.20 12.18 -6.24
C GLU A 64 -5.32 12.15 -5.00
N GLU A 65 -5.92 12.02 -3.81
CA GLU A 65 -5.18 11.87 -2.56
C GLU A 65 -4.30 10.61 -2.57
N LEU A 66 -4.84 9.47 -3.03
CA LEU A 66 -4.10 8.22 -3.14
C LEU A 66 -2.83 8.39 -3.98
N LEU A 67 -2.96 8.96 -5.18
CA LEU A 67 -1.86 9.15 -6.11
C LEU A 67 -0.84 10.17 -5.59
N LYS A 68 -1.30 11.26 -4.97
CA LYS A 68 -0.43 12.26 -4.36
C LYS A 68 0.46 11.65 -3.27
N ARG A 69 -0.10 10.82 -2.38
CA ARG A 69 0.67 10.15 -1.32
C ARG A 69 1.60 9.06 -1.87
N ALA A 70 1.14 8.30 -2.86
CA ALA A 70 1.98 7.32 -3.55
C ALA A 70 3.20 7.97 -4.22
N GLU A 71 3.02 9.13 -4.87
CA GLU A 71 4.09 9.89 -5.49
C GLU A 71 5.06 10.47 -4.43
N LEU A 72 4.55 11.02 -3.34
CA LEU A 72 5.39 11.47 -2.23
C LEU A 72 6.25 10.34 -1.64
N ALA A 73 5.70 9.13 -1.52
CA ALA A 73 6.44 7.95 -1.08
C ALA A 73 7.55 7.55 -2.07
N ARG A 74 7.29 7.61 -3.39
CA ARG A 74 8.31 7.38 -4.42
C ARG A 74 9.43 8.41 -4.36
N GLN A 75 9.11 9.68 -4.15
CA GLN A 75 10.10 10.75 -4.00
C GLN A 75 10.99 10.57 -2.76
N LYS A 76 10.46 9.94 -1.71
CA LYS A 76 11.22 9.51 -0.52
C LYS A 76 11.94 8.17 -0.69
N ASN A 77 12.00 7.64 -1.91
CA ASN A 77 12.63 6.37 -2.25
C ASN A 77 12.07 5.17 -1.46
N LEU A 78 10.76 5.18 -1.19
CA LEU A 78 10.07 4.06 -0.56
C LEU A 78 9.51 3.10 -1.62
N PRO A 79 9.38 1.79 -1.30
CA PRO A 79 8.64 0.85 -2.13
C PRO A 79 7.16 1.26 -2.19
N VAL A 80 6.59 1.29 -3.39
CA VAL A 80 5.18 1.67 -3.63
C VAL A 80 4.58 0.79 -4.70
N THR A 81 3.37 0.29 -4.46
CA THR A 81 2.57 -0.41 -5.47
C THR A 81 1.17 0.21 -5.56
N ILE A 82 0.58 0.21 -6.75
CA ILE A 82 -0.79 0.71 -7.01
C ILE A 82 -1.61 -0.44 -7.55
N ILE A 83 -2.76 -0.71 -6.92
CA ILE A 83 -3.63 -1.81 -7.29
C ILE A 83 -4.82 -1.30 -8.10
N GLN A 84 -5.07 -1.98 -9.20
CA GLN A 84 -6.17 -1.77 -10.10
C GLN A 84 -7.06 -3.00 -10.09
N ASP A 85 -8.38 -2.81 -10.02
CA ASP A 85 -9.29 -3.95 -10.11
C ASP A 85 -9.28 -4.53 -11.53
N ALA A 86 -9.07 -5.83 -11.64
CA ALA A 86 -9.09 -6.58 -12.89
C ALA A 86 -10.51 -6.80 -13.45
N GLY A 87 -11.54 -6.16 -12.86
CA GLY A 87 -12.89 -6.14 -13.42
C GLY A 87 -13.70 -7.42 -13.23
N LYS A 88 -13.34 -8.26 -12.25
CA LYS A 88 -14.07 -9.52 -11.96
C LYS A 88 -15.19 -9.35 -10.93
N THR A 89 -15.45 -8.13 -10.44
CA THR A 89 -16.33 -7.86 -9.29
C THR A 89 -16.99 -6.46 -9.32
N GLN A 90 -17.44 -5.97 -8.16
CA GLN A 90 -18.32 -4.82 -7.88
C GLN A 90 -17.90 -3.43 -8.40
N VAL A 91 -16.75 -3.28 -9.07
CA VAL A 91 -16.22 -1.99 -9.54
C VAL A 91 -15.80 -2.13 -11.00
N GLU A 92 -15.85 -1.03 -11.76
CA GLU A 92 -15.50 -1.06 -13.18
C GLU A 92 -14.05 -1.58 -13.39
N PRO A 93 -13.83 -2.45 -14.39
CA PRO A 93 -12.50 -2.89 -14.76
C PRO A 93 -11.59 -1.70 -14.96
N GLY A 94 -10.39 -1.75 -14.38
CA GLY A 94 -9.44 -0.66 -14.49
C GLY A 94 -9.55 0.40 -13.39
N THR A 95 -10.45 0.25 -12.42
CA THR A 95 -10.53 1.18 -11.29
C THR A 95 -9.35 0.98 -10.34
N ILE A 96 -8.57 2.03 -10.06
CA ILE A 96 -7.55 2.02 -9.00
C ILE A 96 -8.25 1.96 -7.64
N THR A 97 -7.93 0.98 -6.81
CA THR A 97 -8.65 0.69 -5.57
C THR A 97 -7.86 1.05 -4.31
N CYS A 98 -6.57 0.73 -4.29
CA CYS A 98 -5.68 1.00 -3.16
C CYS A 98 -4.23 1.12 -3.63
N ALA A 99 -3.36 1.58 -2.72
CA ALA A 99 -1.93 1.60 -2.90
C ALA A 99 -1.23 1.11 -1.62
N GLY A 100 -0.13 0.39 -1.79
CA GLY A 100 0.74 -0.03 -0.69
C GLY A 100 2.01 0.82 -0.63
N ILE A 101 2.50 1.09 0.58
CA ILE A 101 3.81 1.71 0.85
C ILE A 101 4.60 0.84 1.83
N GLY A 102 5.89 0.66 1.56
CA GLY A 102 6.84 -0.07 2.41
C GLY A 102 6.99 -1.56 2.04
N PRO A 103 7.44 -2.41 2.98
CA PRO A 103 7.79 -2.08 4.36
C PRO A 103 9.00 -1.16 4.49
N CYS A 104 8.98 -0.30 5.50
CA CYS A 104 10.08 0.61 5.84
C CYS A 104 9.94 1.10 7.29
N GLU A 105 10.85 1.96 7.73
CA GLU A 105 10.83 2.59 9.05
C GLU A 105 9.51 3.34 9.28
N ASP A 106 8.99 3.21 10.50
CA ASP A 106 7.70 3.74 10.89
C ASP A 106 7.62 5.26 10.68
N SER A 107 8.67 5.99 11.04
CA SER A 107 8.75 7.46 10.92
C SER A 107 8.70 7.95 9.47
N LEU A 108 9.36 7.24 8.54
CA LEU A 108 9.34 7.56 7.12
C LEU A 108 7.94 7.39 6.54
N ILE A 109 7.27 6.31 6.92
CA ILE A 109 5.90 6.03 6.49
C ILE A 109 4.91 7.00 7.13
N ASP A 110 5.04 7.30 8.42
CA ASP A 110 4.16 8.24 9.13
C ASP A 110 4.25 9.66 8.58
N SER A 111 5.41 10.06 8.03
CA SER A 111 5.55 11.34 7.32
C SER A 111 4.67 11.44 6.06
N ILE A 112 4.07 10.33 5.61
CA ILE A 112 3.22 10.23 4.42
C ILE A 112 1.79 9.83 4.77
N THR A 113 1.56 9.05 5.83
CA THR A 113 0.23 8.47 6.13
C THR A 113 -0.26 8.69 7.55
N GLY A 114 0.51 9.35 8.43
CA GLY A 114 0.22 9.45 9.85
C GLY A 114 -1.04 10.26 10.20
N ASP A 115 -1.52 11.10 9.28
CA ASP A 115 -2.77 11.87 9.41
C ASP A 115 -4.02 11.12 8.90
N LEU A 116 -3.84 9.97 8.26
CA LEU A 116 -4.94 9.19 7.70
C LEU A 116 -5.67 8.39 8.77
N LYS A 117 -6.99 8.30 8.62
CA LYS A 117 -7.83 7.48 9.49
C LYS A 117 -7.68 6.00 9.16
N LEU A 118 -7.78 5.14 10.17
CA LEU A 118 -7.94 3.71 9.97
C LEU A 118 -9.20 3.41 9.15
N LEU A 119 -9.14 2.37 8.31
CA LEU A 119 -10.22 1.97 7.41
C LEU A 119 -11.45 1.46 8.18
#